data_AF-A0A7X9IHX3-F1
#
_entry.id   AF-A0A7X9IHX3-F1
#
_cell.length_a   1.000
_cell.length_b   1.000
_cell.length_c   1.000
_cell.angle_alpha   90.00
_cell.angle_beta   90.00
_cell.angle_gamma   90.00
#
_symmetry.space_group_name_H-M   'P 1'
#
loop_
_entity.id
_entity.type
_entity.pdbx_description
1 polymer ?
#
loop_
_entity_poly.entity_id
_entity_poly.type
_entity_poly.pdbx_seq_one_letter_code
_entity_poly.pdbx_strand_id
1 'polypeptide(L)'
;IYGGILVYVALPPGPDPLTVAQVTVLSTMILIAHNIPVEGRITQKCGVGFWGQALLRMGGALLCGMLMHEVFSAAGMLTEPAKAVFTAGPVDASPAGWALGEAKNLIMIFGVILALIILMRVLGRLRITDLFERLLAPLLGLLGIGPKAATITVIGLVMGLAYGGGLILMEVKGGRLSRRDVFSSLSLMSLSHALIEDTLLMTLIGASVQGTFFGRLLFSMIVVAVLSRLVGPRLCVPGSALGRFF
;
A
#
# COMPACT_ATOMS: atom_id res chain seq x y z
N ILE A 1 10.52 0.02 -2.29
CA ILE A 1 10.33 -0.80 -1.07
C ILE A 1 11.54 -1.70 -0.81
N TYR A 2 11.80 -2.69 -1.68
CA TYR A 2 12.88 -3.67 -1.52
C TYR A 2 14.27 -3.09 -1.18
N GLY A 3 14.74 -2.07 -1.90
CA GLY A 3 16.03 -1.43 -1.58
C GLY A 3 16.07 -0.78 -0.19
N GLY A 4 14.97 -0.15 0.25
CA GLY A 4 14.90 0.45 1.58
C GLY A 4 14.91 -0.59 2.70
N ILE A 5 14.29 -1.74 2.46
CA ILE A 5 14.35 -2.91 3.36
C ILE A 5 15.80 -3.41 3.50
N LEU A 6 16.54 -3.51 2.38
CA LEU A 6 17.94 -3.95 2.42
C LEU A 6 18.79 -3.01 3.26
N VAL A 7 18.63 -1.69 3.05
CA VAL A 7 19.34 -0.67 3.84
C VAL A 7 18.97 -0.82 5.32
N TYR A 8 17.68 -0.93 5.65
CA TYR A 8 17.23 -1.10 7.04
C TYR A 8 17.87 -2.32 7.72
N VAL A 9 17.93 -3.46 7.04
CA VAL A 9 18.49 -4.70 7.58
C VAL A 9 20.03 -4.72 7.58
N ALA A 10 20.66 -3.90 6.74
CA ALA A 10 22.11 -3.72 6.73
C ALA A 10 22.60 -2.74 7.80
N LEU A 11 21.73 -1.93 8.39
CA LEU A 11 22.10 -1.06 9.49
C LEU A 11 22.43 -1.91 10.72
N PRO A 12 23.62 -1.74 11.32
CA PRO A 12 23.95 -2.42 12.55
C PRO A 12 22.94 -2.00 13.64
N PRO A 13 22.52 -2.93 14.53
CA PRO A 13 21.69 -2.56 15.66
C PRO A 13 22.44 -1.53 16.50
N GLY A 14 21.93 -0.30 16.53
CA GLY A 14 22.43 0.76 17.40
C GLY A 14 22.17 0.43 18.88
N PRO A 15 22.65 1.26 19.82
CA PRO A 15 22.38 1.09 21.24
C PRO A 15 20.88 1.07 21.57
N ASP A 16 20.07 1.79 20.78
CA ASP A 16 18.60 1.83 20.90
C ASP A 16 17.96 1.23 19.64
N PRO A 17 17.62 -0.08 19.63
CA PRO A 17 16.94 -0.69 18.49
C PRO A 17 15.54 -0.11 18.33
N LEU A 18 15.09 0.03 17.08
CA LEU A 18 13.71 0.47 16.81
C LEU A 18 12.71 -0.53 17.38
N THR A 19 11.63 -0.01 17.96
CA THR A 19 10.50 -0.80 18.45
C THR A 19 9.62 -1.28 17.31
N VAL A 20 8.84 -2.35 17.54
CA VAL A 20 7.83 -2.84 16.58
C VAL A 20 6.84 -1.72 16.23
N ALA A 21 6.47 -0.86 17.18
CA ALA A 21 5.64 0.31 16.94
C ALA A 21 6.27 1.28 15.91
N GLN A 22 7.53 1.67 16.10
CA GLN A 22 8.23 2.60 15.21
C GLN A 22 8.39 2.03 13.80
N VAL A 23 8.80 0.76 13.69
CA VAL A 23 8.90 0.09 12.40
C VAL A 23 7.54 -0.02 11.72
N THR A 24 6.48 -0.36 12.47
CA THR A 24 5.10 -0.40 11.95
C THR A 24 4.65 0.95 11.38
N VAL A 25 4.88 2.04 12.11
CA VAL A 25 4.52 3.40 11.67
C VAL A 25 5.24 3.74 10.36
N LEU A 26 6.56 3.57 10.33
CA LEU A 26 7.38 3.86 9.15
C LEU A 26 6.97 2.98 7.95
N SER A 27 6.79 1.68 8.18
CA SER A 27 6.32 0.73 7.19
C SER A 27 4.99 1.18 6.60
N THR A 28 3.98 1.50 7.42
CA THR A 28 2.67 1.96 6.91
C THR A 28 2.80 3.23 6.07
N MET A 29 3.63 4.19 6.49
CA MET A 29 3.90 5.39 5.70
C MET A 29 4.49 5.06 4.33
N ILE A 30 5.48 4.17 4.29
CA ILE A 30 6.08 3.69 3.03
C ILE A 30 5.03 2.99 2.17
N LEU A 31 4.22 2.11 2.76
CA LEU A 31 3.18 1.39 2.02
C LEU A 31 2.15 2.33 1.39
N ILE A 32 1.82 3.45 2.02
CA ILE A 32 0.92 4.46 1.45
C ILE A 32 1.63 5.31 0.37
N ALA A 33 2.88 5.73 0.61
CA ALA A 33 3.56 6.73 -0.22
C ALA A 33 4.60 6.17 -1.20
N HIS A 34 4.70 4.85 -1.38
CA HIS A 34 5.64 4.29 -2.34
C HIS A 34 5.21 4.53 -3.78
N ASN A 35 6.20 4.59 -4.68
CA ASN A 35 5.99 4.53 -6.14
C ASN A 35 5.06 5.61 -6.73
N ILE A 36 4.88 6.75 -6.03
CA ILE A 36 3.98 7.86 -6.42
C ILE A 36 4.17 8.30 -7.89
N PRO A 37 5.39 8.46 -8.45
CA PRO A 37 5.54 8.91 -9.83
C PRO A 37 4.92 7.96 -10.85
N VAL A 38 5.09 6.65 -10.66
CA VAL A 38 4.57 5.63 -11.60
C VAL A 38 3.07 5.49 -11.39
N GLU A 39 2.65 5.31 -10.16
CA GLU A 39 1.25 5.05 -9.80
C GLU A 39 0.35 6.26 -10.04
N GLY A 40 0.83 7.47 -9.77
CA GLY A 40 0.13 8.70 -10.11
C GLY A 40 -0.08 8.88 -11.62
N ARG A 41 0.81 8.36 -12.47
CA ARG A 41 0.59 8.37 -13.93
C ARG A 41 -0.46 7.35 -14.36
N ILE A 42 -0.58 6.23 -13.66
CA ILE A 42 -1.64 5.24 -13.90
C ILE A 42 -3.00 5.84 -13.54
N THR A 43 -3.13 6.48 -12.37
CA THR A 43 -4.37 7.15 -11.97
C THR A 43 -4.72 8.30 -12.93
N GLN A 44 -3.71 9.07 -13.38
CA GLN A 44 -3.90 10.14 -14.37
C GLN A 44 -4.47 9.64 -15.69
N LYS A 45 -4.00 8.49 -16.18
CA LYS A 45 -4.55 7.87 -17.40
C LYS A 45 -6.01 7.45 -17.24
N CYS A 46 -6.45 7.15 -16.02
CA CYS A 46 -7.84 6.81 -15.72
C CYS A 46 -8.74 8.05 -15.54
N GLY A 47 -8.18 9.26 -15.61
CA GLY A 47 -8.93 10.51 -15.47
C GLY A 47 -8.94 11.11 -14.06
N VAL A 48 -8.06 10.66 -13.17
CA VAL A 48 -7.88 11.17 -11.79
C VAL A 48 -6.58 11.97 -11.70
N GLY A 49 -6.63 13.20 -11.20
CA GLY A 49 -5.50 14.12 -11.20
C GLY A 49 -4.27 13.61 -10.45
N PHE A 50 -3.09 13.76 -11.07
CA PHE A 50 -1.81 13.33 -10.51
C PHE A 50 -1.53 14.00 -9.16
N TRP A 51 -1.66 15.33 -9.08
CA TRP A 51 -1.31 16.09 -7.89
C TRP A 51 -2.27 15.84 -6.73
N GLY A 52 -3.57 15.67 -7.02
CA GLY A 52 -4.55 15.28 -6.01
C GLY A 52 -4.20 13.92 -5.38
N GLN A 53 -3.82 12.93 -6.20
CA GLN A 53 -3.40 11.62 -5.70
C GLN A 53 -2.04 11.66 -4.98
N ALA A 54 -1.06 12.40 -5.49
CA ALA A 54 0.23 12.56 -4.83
C ALA A 54 0.07 13.20 -3.44
N LEU A 55 -0.74 14.27 -3.33
CA LEU A 55 -1.04 14.93 -2.06
C LEU A 55 -1.82 14.02 -1.12
N LEU A 56 -2.83 13.31 -1.63
CA LEU A 56 -3.60 12.33 -0.85
C LEU A 56 -2.68 11.28 -0.24
N ARG A 57 -1.72 10.77 -1.00
CA ARG A 57 -0.81 9.72 -0.53
C ARG A 57 0.23 10.26 0.44
N MET A 58 0.87 11.39 0.14
CA MET A 58 1.86 11.98 1.03
C MET A 58 1.23 12.45 2.34
N GLY A 59 0.13 13.21 2.25
CA GLY A 59 -0.62 13.67 3.42
C GLY A 59 -1.27 12.52 4.19
N GLY A 60 -1.82 11.54 3.48
CA GLY A 60 -2.39 10.33 4.08
C GLY A 60 -1.36 9.48 4.80
N ALA A 61 -0.16 9.33 4.25
CA ALA A 61 0.95 8.63 4.90
C ALA A 61 1.33 9.32 6.21
N LEU A 62 1.58 10.63 6.18
CA LEU A 62 1.93 11.41 7.37
C LEU A 62 0.82 11.35 8.43
N LEU A 63 -0.44 11.59 8.03
CA LEU A 63 -1.58 11.55 8.95
C LEU A 63 -1.76 10.16 9.56
N CYS A 64 -1.71 9.09 8.75
CA CYS A 64 -1.82 7.72 9.25
C CYS A 64 -0.68 7.40 10.22
N GLY A 65 0.55 7.78 9.87
CA GLY A 65 1.72 7.56 10.72
C GLY A 65 1.61 8.27 12.07
N MET A 66 1.20 9.55 12.06
CA MET A 66 0.95 10.33 13.28
C MET A 66 -0.13 9.67 14.14
N LEU A 67 -1.29 9.33 13.57
CA LEU A 67 -2.38 8.70 14.32
C LEU A 67 -1.96 7.34 14.91
N MET A 68 -1.23 6.52 14.14
CA MET A 68 -0.72 5.24 14.63
C MET A 68 0.30 5.44 15.76
N HIS A 69 1.19 6.42 15.65
CA HIS A 69 2.14 6.75 16.71
C HIS A 69 1.44 7.14 18.01
N GLU A 70 0.44 8.03 17.93
CA GLU A 70 -0.33 8.44 19.11
C GLU A 70 -1.05 7.26 19.75
N VAL A 71 -1.70 6.41 18.95
CA VAL A 71 -2.41 5.22 19.45
C VAL A 71 -1.45 4.25 20.14
N PHE A 72 -0.31 3.92 19.51
CA PHE A 72 0.65 2.99 20.10
C PHE A 72 1.32 3.56 21.35
N SER A 73 1.66 4.85 21.36
CA SER A 73 2.29 5.51 22.50
C SER A 73 1.34 5.62 23.69
N ALA A 74 0.09 6.04 23.45
CA ALA A 74 -0.92 6.16 24.50
C ALA A 74 -1.32 4.80 25.10
N ALA A 75 -1.35 3.75 24.28
CA ALA A 75 -1.70 2.40 24.72
C ALA A 75 -0.50 1.59 25.24
N GLY A 76 0.74 2.08 25.11
CA GLY A 76 1.94 1.34 25.47
C GLY A 76 2.12 0.04 24.68
N MET A 77 1.67 0.00 23.43
CA MET A 77 1.68 -1.21 22.60
C MET A 77 2.96 -1.33 21.75
N LEU A 78 3.39 -2.56 21.48
CA LEU A 78 4.45 -2.87 20.50
C LEU A 78 5.80 -2.20 20.83
N THR A 79 6.11 -2.05 22.12
CA THR A 79 7.34 -1.40 22.61
C THR A 79 8.56 -2.32 22.58
N GLU A 80 8.37 -3.61 22.31
CA GLU A 80 9.47 -4.55 22.15
C GLU A 80 10.35 -4.21 20.94
N PRO A 81 11.65 -4.53 20.98
CA PRO A 81 12.54 -4.33 19.85
C PRO A 81 12.06 -5.10 18.61
N ALA A 82 11.99 -4.40 17.47
CA ALA A 82 11.68 -5.01 16.20
C ALA A 82 12.81 -5.96 15.78
N LYS A 83 12.44 -7.15 15.32
CA LYS A 83 13.38 -8.16 14.83
C LYS A 83 13.11 -8.42 13.36
N ALA A 84 14.09 -8.11 12.51
CA ALA A 84 14.06 -8.58 11.14
C ALA A 84 14.32 -10.09 11.10
N VAL A 85 13.59 -10.80 10.26
CA VAL A 85 13.71 -12.26 10.08
C VAL A 85 15.01 -12.62 9.36
N PHE A 86 15.59 -11.66 8.63
CA PHE A 86 16.86 -11.76 7.96
C PHE A 86 17.76 -10.62 8.42
N THR A 87 19.06 -10.91 8.57
CA THR A 87 20.09 -9.92 8.91
C THR A 87 21.17 -9.96 7.83
N ALA A 88 21.67 -8.80 7.42
CA ALA A 88 22.86 -8.76 6.57
C ALA A 88 24.04 -9.28 7.39
N GLY A 89 24.77 -10.26 6.86
CA GLY A 89 26.00 -10.75 7.48
C GLY A 89 27.11 -9.70 7.38
N PRO A 90 28.19 -9.81 8.17
CA PRO A 90 29.34 -8.92 8.05
C PRO A 90 29.90 -9.00 6.62
N VAL A 91 29.97 -7.85 5.97
CA VAL A 91 30.51 -7.70 4.62
C VAL A 91 32.00 -7.41 4.75
N ASP A 92 32.83 -8.25 4.13
CA ASP A 92 34.23 -7.91 3.92
C ASP A 92 34.29 -6.63 3.05
N ALA A 93 34.91 -5.57 3.59
CA ALA A 93 34.98 -4.26 2.96
C ALA A 93 35.86 -4.23 1.70
N SER A 94 36.52 -5.34 1.35
CA SER A 94 37.18 -5.48 0.05
C SER A 94 36.15 -5.35 -1.11
N PRO A 95 36.53 -4.79 -2.28
CA PRO A 95 35.61 -4.70 -3.42
C PRO A 95 35.03 -6.05 -3.85
N ALA A 96 35.81 -7.13 -3.72
CA ALA A 96 35.36 -8.49 -4.03
C ALA A 96 34.39 -9.03 -2.96
N GLY A 97 34.68 -8.80 -1.68
CA GLY A 97 33.81 -9.16 -0.56
C GLY A 97 32.47 -8.42 -0.61
N TRP A 98 32.50 -7.13 -0.93
CA TRP A 98 31.31 -6.33 -1.18
C TRP A 98 30.49 -6.85 -2.36
N ALA A 99 31.12 -7.12 -3.51
CA ALA A 99 30.42 -7.62 -4.69
C ALA A 99 29.76 -8.98 -4.44
N LEU A 100 30.44 -9.88 -3.72
CA LEU A 100 29.88 -11.18 -3.33
C LEU A 100 28.74 -11.04 -2.32
N GLY A 101 28.87 -10.12 -1.36
CA GLY A 101 27.82 -9.78 -0.40
C GLY A 101 26.56 -9.28 -1.10
N GLU A 102 26.71 -8.40 -2.09
CA GLU A 102 25.57 -7.87 -2.85
C GLU A 102 24.94 -8.93 -3.75
N ALA A 103 25.74 -9.80 -4.39
CA ALA A 103 25.21 -10.95 -5.12
C ALA A 103 24.37 -11.87 -4.22
N LYS A 104 24.83 -12.12 -2.98
CA LYS A 104 24.07 -12.90 -1.99
C LYS A 104 22.77 -12.20 -1.58
N ASN A 105 22.80 -10.88 -1.38
CA ASN A 105 21.61 -10.09 -1.08
C ASN A 105 20.57 -10.17 -2.21
N LEU A 106 21.00 -10.07 -3.47
CA LEU A 106 20.12 -10.20 -4.63
C LEU A 106 19.48 -11.58 -4.74
N ILE A 107 20.24 -12.65 -4.47
CA ILE A 107 19.70 -14.03 -4.43
C ILE A 107 18.66 -14.17 -3.32
N MET A 108 18.91 -13.61 -2.13
CA MET A 108 17.96 -13.63 -1.02
C MET A 108 16.66 -12.90 -1.38
N ILE A 109 16.75 -11.69 -1.93
CA ILE A 109 15.60 -10.90 -2.39
C ILE A 109 14.81 -11.69 -3.43
N PHE A 110 15.49 -12.28 -4.42
CA PHE A 110 14.85 -13.13 -5.41
C PHE A 110 14.07 -14.28 -4.77
N GLY A 111 14.65 -14.97 -3.80
CA GLY A 111 13.99 -16.05 -3.05
C GLY A 111 12.74 -15.59 -2.30
N VAL A 112 12.82 -14.45 -1.58
CA VAL A 112 11.69 -13.87 -0.86
C VAL A 112 10.56 -13.48 -1.81
N ILE A 113 10.88 -12.77 -2.90
CA ILE A 113 9.89 -12.36 -3.92
C ILE A 113 9.25 -13.59 -4.56
N LEU A 114 10.05 -14.59 -4.95
CA LEU A 114 9.55 -15.83 -5.54
C LEU A 114 8.58 -16.55 -4.59
N ALA A 115 8.93 -16.67 -3.31
CA ALA A 115 8.07 -17.28 -2.30
C ALA A 115 6.76 -16.51 -2.13
N LEU A 116 6.80 -15.17 -2.07
CA LEU A 116 5.60 -14.33 -2.00
C LEU A 116 4.71 -14.48 -3.24
N ILE A 117 5.28 -14.50 -4.44
CA ILE A 117 4.51 -14.71 -5.69
C ILE A 117 3.86 -16.09 -5.71
N ILE A 118 4.58 -17.14 -5.27
CA ILE A 118 4.02 -18.50 -5.17
C ILE A 118 2.86 -18.52 -4.17
N LEU A 119 3.04 -17.91 -2.99
CA LEU A 119 2.01 -17.79 -1.98
C LEU A 119 0.77 -17.09 -2.56
N MET A 120 0.93 -15.94 -3.22
CA MET A 120 -0.17 -15.20 -3.85
C MET A 120 -0.94 -16.05 -4.88
N ARG A 121 -0.23 -16.83 -5.70
CA ARG A 121 -0.86 -17.78 -6.64
C ARG A 121 -1.64 -18.87 -5.93
N VAL A 122 -1.12 -19.39 -4.82
CA VAL A 122 -1.82 -20.38 -3.99
C VAL A 122 -3.07 -19.76 -3.36
N LEU A 123 -2.98 -18.57 -2.75
CA LEU A 123 -4.12 -17.88 -2.17
C LEU A 123 -5.23 -17.63 -3.20
N GLY A 124 -4.86 -17.26 -4.44
CA GLY A 124 -5.79 -17.14 -5.55
C GLY A 124 -6.48 -18.46 -5.93
N ARG A 125 -5.73 -19.58 -6.00
CA ARG A 125 -6.31 -20.91 -6.25
C ARG A 125 -7.26 -21.37 -5.15
N LEU A 126 -6.96 -21.00 -3.90
CA LEU A 126 -7.82 -21.29 -2.75
C LEU A 126 -9.04 -20.36 -2.67
N ARG A 127 -9.24 -19.45 -3.64
CA ARG A 127 -10.35 -18.48 -3.68
C ARG A 127 -10.41 -17.56 -2.46
N ILE A 128 -9.26 -17.32 -1.82
CA ILE A 128 -9.18 -16.34 -0.72
C ILE A 128 -9.44 -14.93 -1.26
N THR A 129 -9.08 -14.65 -2.51
CA THR A 129 -9.44 -13.42 -3.22
C THR A 129 -10.95 -13.21 -3.29
N ASP A 130 -11.71 -14.28 -3.52
CA ASP A 130 -13.18 -14.24 -3.64
C ASP A 130 -13.81 -13.96 -2.26
N LEU A 131 -13.17 -14.44 -1.19
CA LEU A 131 -13.56 -14.10 0.19
C LEU A 131 -13.36 -12.61 0.46
N PHE A 132 -12.22 -12.03 0.07
CA PHE A 132 -11.99 -10.59 0.16
C PHE A 132 -13.04 -9.79 -0.61
N GLU A 133 -13.43 -10.26 -1.79
CA GLU A 133 -14.47 -9.61 -2.59
C GLU A 133 -15.79 -9.55 -1.84
N ARG A 134 -16.23 -10.69 -1.28
CA ARG A 134 -17.49 -10.77 -0.53
C ARG A 134 -17.48 -9.93 0.74
N LEU A 135 -16.36 -9.91 1.47
CA LEU A 135 -16.24 -9.18 2.73
C LEU A 135 -16.12 -7.67 2.52
N LEU A 136 -15.39 -7.23 1.50
CA LEU A 136 -15.17 -5.81 1.24
C LEU A 136 -16.29 -5.17 0.41
N ALA A 137 -16.97 -5.92 -0.46
CA ALA A 137 -18.07 -5.39 -1.29
C ALA A 137 -19.09 -4.51 -0.54
N PRO A 138 -19.65 -4.91 0.63
CA PRO A 138 -20.59 -4.05 1.35
C PRO A 138 -19.95 -2.74 1.83
N LEU A 139 -18.68 -2.79 2.26
CA LEU A 139 -17.93 -1.61 2.69
C LEU A 139 -17.63 -0.68 1.50
N LEU A 140 -17.29 -1.22 0.34
CA LEU A 140 -17.05 -0.44 -0.88
C LEU A 140 -18.32 0.27 -1.36
N GLY A 141 -19.49 -0.33 -1.17
CA GLY A 141 -20.77 0.33 -1.42
C GLY A 141 -20.95 1.62 -0.59
N LEU A 142 -20.50 1.63 0.67
CA LEU A 142 -20.53 2.82 1.53
C LEU A 142 -19.60 3.94 1.04
N LEU A 143 -18.56 3.60 0.28
CA LEU A 143 -17.65 4.55 -0.37
C LEU A 143 -18.24 5.13 -1.66
N GLY A 144 -19.42 4.68 -2.08
CA GLY A 144 -20.04 5.06 -3.35
C GLY A 144 -19.36 4.41 -4.56
N ILE A 145 -18.77 3.23 -4.37
CA ILE A 145 -18.20 2.40 -5.44
C ILE A 145 -19.28 1.40 -5.88
N GLY A 146 -19.71 1.49 -7.14
CA GLY A 146 -20.68 0.58 -7.74
C GLY A 146 -20.15 -0.85 -7.86
N PRO A 147 -21.04 -1.87 -7.96
CA PRO A 147 -20.65 -3.29 -7.92
C PRO A 147 -19.56 -3.67 -8.92
N LYS A 148 -19.63 -3.12 -10.13
CA LYS A 148 -18.65 -3.41 -11.19
C LYS A 148 -17.26 -2.85 -10.88
N ALA A 149 -17.18 -1.65 -10.31
CA ALA A 149 -15.92 -1.07 -9.86
C ALA A 149 -15.42 -1.74 -8.57
N ALA A 150 -16.32 -2.24 -7.72
CA ALA A 150 -15.97 -2.89 -6.46
C ALA A 150 -15.10 -4.13 -6.69
N THR A 151 -15.49 -5.03 -7.60
CA THR A 151 -14.67 -6.21 -7.96
C THR A 151 -13.26 -5.81 -8.40
N ILE A 152 -13.13 -4.83 -9.29
CA ILE A 152 -11.83 -4.36 -9.78
C ILE A 152 -11.01 -3.72 -8.64
N THR A 153 -11.68 -3.00 -7.75
CA THR A 153 -11.05 -2.36 -6.58
C THR A 153 -10.48 -3.41 -5.64
N VAL A 154 -11.23 -4.46 -5.33
CA VAL A 154 -10.74 -5.56 -4.48
C VAL A 154 -9.54 -6.24 -5.12
N ILE A 155 -9.60 -6.51 -6.42
CA ILE A 155 -8.47 -7.06 -7.18
C ILE A 155 -7.24 -6.15 -7.03
N GLY A 156 -7.37 -4.84 -7.16
CA GLY A 156 -6.24 -3.92 -6.98
C GLY A 156 -5.78 -3.77 -5.52
N LEU A 157 -6.68 -3.90 -4.54
CA LEU A 157 -6.30 -3.96 -3.12
C LEU A 157 -5.44 -5.18 -2.82
N VAL A 158 -5.68 -6.32 -3.47
CA VAL A 158 -4.90 -7.54 -3.29
C VAL A 158 -3.64 -7.56 -4.15
N MET A 159 -3.76 -7.21 -5.43
CA MET A 159 -2.72 -7.40 -6.46
C MET A 159 -1.89 -6.16 -6.77
N GLY A 160 -2.27 -4.99 -6.25
CA GLY A 160 -1.57 -3.73 -6.49
C GLY A 160 -2.30 -2.77 -7.42
N LEU A 161 -1.99 -1.47 -7.26
CA LEU A 161 -2.60 -0.40 -8.04
C LEU A 161 -2.27 -0.50 -9.53
N ALA A 162 -1.07 -0.97 -9.89
CA ALA A 162 -0.68 -1.07 -11.29
C ALA A 162 -1.61 -2.03 -12.07
N TYR A 163 -1.98 -3.15 -11.45
CA TYR A 163 -2.90 -4.13 -12.04
C TYR A 163 -4.35 -3.64 -11.99
N GLY A 164 -4.84 -3.24 -10.81
CA GLY A 164 -6.22 -2.74 -10.65
C GLY A 164 -6.50 -1.48 -11.48
N GLY A 165 -5.54 -0.55 -11.53
CA GLY A 165 -5.61 0.66 -12.34
C GLY A 165 -5.63 0.38 -13.84
N GLY A 166 -4.91 -0.65 -14.31
CA GLY A 166 -4.99 -1.11 -15.70
C GLY A 166 -6.39 -1.60 -16.07
N LEU A 167 -7.04 -2.37 -15.19
CA LEU A 167 -8.41 -2.83 -15.37
C LEU A 167 -9.42 -1.67 -15.33
N ILE A 168 -9.27 -0.74 -14.39
CA ILE A 168 -10.10 0.49 -14.35
C ILE A 168 -9.97 1.27 -15.67
N LEU A 169 -8.75 1.44 -16.20
CA LEU A 169 -8.52 2.14 -17.45
C LEU A 169 -9.28 1.51 -18.63
N MET A 170 -9.33 0.17 -18.71
CA MET A 170 -10.08 -0.55 -19.74
C MET A 170 -11.58 -0.25 -19.64
N GLU A 171 -12.12 -0.24 -18.43
CA GLU A 171 -13.54 0.03 -18.21
C GLU A 171 -13.92 1.50 -18.39
N VAL A 172 -13.01 2.43 -18.07
CA VAL A 172 -13.16 3.86 -18.36
C VAL A 172 -13.22 4.11 -19.86
N LYS A 173 -12.32 3.50 -20.64
CA LYS A 173 -12.35 3.59 -22.11
C LYS A 173 -13.63 3.02 -22.71
N GLY A 174 -14.23 2.03 -22.05
CA GLY A 174 -15.52 1.46 -22.43
C GLY A 174 -16.74 2.30 -22.02
N GLY A 175 -16.56 3.38 -21.27
CA GLY A 175 -17.67 4.22 -20.77
C GLY A 175 -18.54 3.54 -19.71
N ARG A 176 -18.02 2.51 -19.02
CA ARG A 176 -18.82 1.62 -18.16
C ARG A 176 -18.73 1.95 -16.67
N LEU A 177 -17.89 2.92 -16.29
CA LEU A 177 -17.71 3.36 -14.91
C LEU A 177 -17.99 4.85 -14.78
N SER A 178 -18.63 5.25 -13.69
CA SER A 178 -18.83 6.66 -13.37
C SER A 178 -17.51 7.30 -12.90
N ARG A 179 -17.38 8.63 -13.02
CA ARG A 179 -16.21 9.35 -12.47
C ARG A 179 -16.03 9.13 -10.97
N ARG A 180 -17.13 9.04 -10.22
CA ARG A 180 -17.11 8.82 -8.78
C ARG A 180 -16.57 7.42 -8.43
N ASP A 181 -16.96 6.40 -9.19
CA ASP A 181 -16.43 5.05 -9.03
C ASP A 181 -14.92 5.06 -9.24
N VAL A 182 -14.48 5.61 -10.37
CA VAL A 182 -13.06 5.67 -10.76
C VAL A 182 -12.23 6.39 -9.69
N PHE A 183 -12.69 7.57 -9.25
CA PHE A 183 -12.01 8.33 -8.22
C PHE A 183 -11.90 7.57 -6.90
N SER A 184 -13.01 7.01 -6.41
CA SER A 184 -13.06 6.34 -5.11
C SER A 184 -12.24 5.04 -5.12
N SER A 185 -12.35 4.25 -6.19
CA SER A 185 -11.56 3.04 -6.41
C SER A 185 -10.06 3.33 -6.45
N LEU A 186 -9.63 4.30 -7.27
CA LEU A 186 -8.20 4.63 -7.41
C LEU A 186 -7.63 5.27 -6.16
N SER A 187 -8.41 6.10 -5.45
CA SER A 187 -7.98 6.70 -4.19
C SER A 187 -7.82 5.65 -3.08
N LEU A 188 -8.75 4.69 -2.98
CA LEU A 188 -8.65 3.61 -2.01
C LEU A 188 -7.47 2.70 -2.29
N MET A 189 -7.31 2.26 -3.55
CA MET A 189 -6.15 1.47 -3.94
C MET A 189 -4.85 2.26 -3.71
N SER A 190 -4.79 3.55 -4.02
CA SER A 190 -3.60 4.37 -3.79
C SER A 190 -3.15 4.45 -2.33
N LEU A 191 -4.06 4.24 -1.37
CA LEU A 191 -3.75 4.25 0.07
C LEU A 191 -3.52 2.84 0.64
N SER A 192 -3.93 1.78 -0.04
CA SER A 192 -4.01 0.44 0.56
C SER A 192 -3.87 -0.70 -0.44
N HIS A 193 -3.18 -0.52 -1.57
CA HIS A 193 -2.95 -1.63 -2.49
C HIS A 193 -1.94 -2.63 -1.95
N ALA A 194 -1.90 -3.79 -2.65
CA ALA A 194 -1.04 -4.93 -2.34
C ALA A 194 -1.13 -5.36 -0.86
N LEU A 195 -2.34 -5.35 -0.28
CA LEU A 195 -2.60 -5.58 1.15
C LEU A 195 -1.91 -6.83 1.69
N ILE A 196 -1.83 -7.90 0.91
CA ILE A 196 -1.23 -9.15 1.35
C ILE A 196 0.29 -9.09 1.19
N GLU A 197 0.77 -8.90 -0.04
CA GLU A 197 2.21 -8.90 -0.35
C GLU A 197 2.98 -7.87 0.47
N ASP A 198 2.53 -6.61 0.47
CA ASP A 198 3.22 -5.52 1.15
C ASP A 198 3.25 -5.72 2.68
N THR A 199 2.15 -6.18 3.27
CA THR A 199 2.07 -6.44 4.72
C THR A 199 3.03 -7.56 5.11
N LEU A 200 3.04 -8.66 4.35
CA LEU A 200 3.94 -9.78 4.63
C LEU A 200 5.40 -9.33 4.51
N LEU A 201 5.71 -8.53 3.49
CA LEU A 201 7.05 -7.99 3.29
C LEU A 201 7.49 -7.06 4.45
N MET A 202 6.60 -6.19 4.95
CA MET A 202 6.89 -5.35 6.12
C MET A 202 7.00 -6.17 7.41
N THR A 203 6.26 -7.27 7.53
CA THR A 203 6.36 -8.17 8.69
C THR A 203 7.73 -8.83 8.78
N LEU A 204 8.37 -9.14 7.64
CA LEU A 204 9.72 -9.69 7.61
C LEU A 204 10.79 -8.77 8.20
N ILE A 205 10.54 -7.46 8.28
CA ILE A 205 11.43 -6.47 8.90
C ILE A 205 11.00 -6.07 10.31
N GLY A 206 10.01 -6.76 10.89
CA GLY A 206 9.55 -6.55 12.27
C GLY A 206 8.37 -5.59 12.42
N ALA A 207 7.65 -5.25 11.33
CA ALA A 207 6.38 -4.52 11.45
C ALA A 207 5.24 -5.43 11.90
N SER A 208 4.26 -4.86 12.61
CA SER A 208 3.04 -5.57 13.01
C SER A 208 2.03 -5.66 11.87
N VAL A 209 1.37 -6.82 11.74
CA VAL A 209 0.27 -7.04 10.80
C VAL A 209 -0.94 -6.18 11.18
N GLN A 210 -1.19 -6.03 12.48
CA GLN A 210 -2.30 -5.24 13.02
C GLN A 210 -2.25 -3.80 12.49
N GLY A 211 -1.08 -3.17 12.51
CA GLY A 211 -0.92 -1.82 11.98
C GLY A 211 -0.89 -1.77 10.45
N THR A 212 -0.01 -2.55 9.82
CA THR A 212 0.26 -2.46 8.37
C THR A 212 -0.89 -2.98 7.49
N PHE A 213 -1.70 -3.92 8.00
CA PHE A 213 -2.88 -4.43 7.31
C PHE A 213 -4.15 -3.74 7.79
N PHE A 214 -4.56 -3.97 9.04
CA PHE A 214 -5.88 -3.54 9.52
C PHE A 214 -5.94 -2.04 9.76
N GLY A 215 -4.92 -1.47 10.42
CA GLY A 215 -4.83 -0.02 10.65
C GLY A 215 -4.82 0.76 9.34
N ARG A 216 -3.96 0.36 8.39
CA ARG A 216 -3.88 0.96 7.05
C ARG A 216 -5.22 0.87 6.29
N LEU A 217 -5.84 -0.30 6.26
CA LEU A 217 -7.11 -0.51 5.56
C LEU A 217 -8.26 0.29 6.19
N LEU A 218 -8.35 0.32 7.52
CA LEU A 218 -9.36 1.11 8.22
C LEU A 218 -9.18 2.60 7.94
N PHE A 219 -7.95 3.10 8.04
CA PHE A 219 -7.62 4.48 7.73
C PHE A 219 -8.02 4.86 6.30
N SER A 220 -7.64 4.05 5.30
CA SER A 220 -7.94 4.33 3.90
C SER A 220 -9.44 4.31 3.61
N MET A 221 -10.18 3.38 4.20
CA MET A 221 -11.64 3.33 4.09
C MET A 221 -12.28 4.61 4.64
N ILE A 222 -11.86 5.08 5.82
CA ILE A 222 -12.38 6.31 6.42
C ILE A 222 -12.07 7.53 5.54
N VAL A 223 -10.80 7.68 5.14
CA VAL A 223 -10.36 8.82 4.32
C VAL A 223 -11.13 8.87 2.99
N VAL A 224 -11.26 7.74 2.31
CA VAL A 224 -12.00 7.69 1.04
C VAL A 224 -13.50 7.89 1.24
N ALA A 225 -14.07 7.41 2.35
CA ALA A 225 -15.49 7.67 2.64
C ALA A 225 -15.76 9.16 2.84
N VAL A 226 -14.85 9.87 3.50
CA VAL A 226 -14.92 11.33 3.67
C VAL A 226 -14.74 12.02 2.33
N LEU A 227 -13.68 11.68 1.57
CA LEU A 227 -13.40 12.31 0.27
C LEU A 227 -14.51 12.06 -0.76
N SER A 228 -15.05 10.84 -0.85
CA SER A 228 -16.16 10.52 -1.75
C SER A 228 -17.40 11.35 -1.46
N ARG A 229 -17.68 11.67 -0.19
CA ARG A 229 -18.80 12.54 0.21
C ARG A 229 -18.53 14.02 -0.08
N LEU A 230 -17.31 14.51 0.16
CA LEU A 230 -16.96 15.92 -0.01
C LEU A 230 -16.68 16.31 -1.48
N VAL A 231 -16.03 15.42 -2.21
CA VAL A 231 -15.53 15.65 -3.58
C VAL A 231 -16.46 15.04 -4.62
N GLY A 232 -17.08 13.88 -4.32
CA GLY A 232 -17.97 13.15 -5.25
C GLY A 232 -19.04 13.99 -5.93
N PRO A 233 -19.83 14.82 -5.22
CA PRO A 233 -20.84 15.69 -5.84
C PRO A 233 -20.25 16.71 -6.83
N ARG A 234 -19.00 17.14 -6.60
CA ARG A 234 -18.31 18.17 -7.39
C ARG A 234 -17.54 17.59 -8.59
N LEU A 235 -17.27 16.28 -8.61
CA LEU A 235 -16.67 15.57 -9.75
C LEU A 235 -17.66 15.39 -10.91
N CYS A 236 -18.95 15.43 -10.61
CA CYS A 236 -20.03 15.36 -11.62
C CYS A 236 -20.24 16.70 -12.34
N VAL A 237 -19.63 17.79 -11.89
CA VAL A 237 -19.75 19.12 -12.50
C VAL A 237 -18.71 19.29 -13.60
N PRO A 238 -19.12 19.46 -14.88
CA PRO A 238 -18.19 19.68 -15.99
C PRO A 238 -17.32 20.92 -15.76
N GLY A 239 -16.00 20.79 -15.94
CA GLY A 239 -15.09 21.94 -15.91
C GLY A 239 -14.67 22.45 -14.52
N SER A 240 -15.06 21.77 -13.42
CA SER A 240 -14.62 22.17 -12.08
C SER A 240 -13.09 22.07 -11.93
N ALA A 241 -12.46 23.10 -11.35
CA ALA A 241 -11.02 23.07 -11.07
C ALA A 241 -10.67 21.92 -10.10
N LEU A 242 -11.58 21.63 -9.18
CA LEU A 242 -11.46 20.53 -8.22
C LEU A 242 -11.40 19.16 -8.91
N GLY A 243 -12.22 18.93 -9.95
CA GLY A 243 -12.21 17.67 -10.72
C GLY A 243 -11.15 17.60 -11.82
N ARG A 244 -10.32 18.64 -11.98
CA ARG A 244 -9.05 18.57 -12.73
C ARG A 244 -7.87 18.28 -11.82
N PHE A 245 -7.95 18.73 -10.57
CA PHE A 245 -6.92 18.52 -9.55
C PHE A 245 -6.98 17.12 -8.93
N PHE A 246 -8.20 16.66 -8.61
CA PHE A 246 -8.55 15.30 -8.21
C PHE A 246 -9.09 14.51 -9.40
#